data_AF-A0A2S1LI86-F1
#
_entry.id   AF-A0A2S1LI86-F1
#
_cell.length_a   1.000
_cell.length_b   1.000
_cell.length_c   1.000
_cell.angle_alpha   90.00
_cell.angle_beta   90.00
_cell.angle_gamma   90.00
#
_symmetry.space_group_name_H-M   'P 1'
#
loop_
_entity.id
_entity.type
_entity.pdbx_description
1 polymer ?
#
loop_
_entity_poly.entity_id
_entity_poly.type
_entity_poly.pdbx_seq_one_letter_code
_entity_poly.pdbx_strand_id
1 'polypeptide(L)'
;MKEEKRNTLKTLVFYAFVFVCILFVNISGKFKSGPCTPNLDVLSIFLIGPVSFILMLVNGIKYFHMERETKFSFYLHFICLLIWILFLRFN
;
A
#
# COMPACT_ATOMS: atom_id res chain seq x y z
N MET A 1 -15.96 7.92 -15.49
CA MET A 1 -16.41 6.64 -14.88
C MET A 1 -15.64 5.37 -15.29
N LYS A 2 -15.50 5.02 -16.59
CA LYS A 2 -14.83 3.75 -16.98
C LYS A 2 -13.35 3.70 -16.58
N GLU A 3 -12.61 4.81 -16.69
CA GLU A 3 -11.20 4.87 -16.28
C GLU A 3 -11.03 4.75 -14.77
N GLU A 4 -11.88 5.43 -14.00
CA GLU A 4 -11.82 5.39 -12.54
C GLU A 4 -12.07 3.98 -12.00
N LYS A 5 -13.11 3.29 -12.49
CA LYS A 5 -13.37 1.89 -12.11
C LYS A 5 -12.18 0.99 -12.41
N ARG A 6 -11.53 1.18 -13.55
CA ARG A 6 -10.34 0.41 -13.94
C ARG A 6 -9.15 0.71 -13.02
N ASN A 7 -8.96 1.97 -12.63
CA ASN A 7 -7.88 2.36 -11.71
C ASN A 7 -8.14 1.83 -10.30
N THR A 8 -9.36 1.97 -9.78
CA THR A 8 -9.77 1.39 -8.50
C THR A 8 -9.58 -0.12 -8.47
N LEU A 9 -9.95 -0.83 -9.54
CA LEU A 9 -9.73 -2.27 -9.65
C LEU A 9 -8.24 -2.61 -9.62
N LYS A 10 -7.39 -1.87 -10.35
CA LYS A 10 -5.93 -2.05 -10.31
C LYS A 10 -5.37 -1.81 -8.91
N THR A 11 -5.81 -0.77 -8.22
CA THR A 11 -5.41 -0.47 -6.84
C THR A 11 -5.83 -1.59 -5.89
N LEU A 12 -7.03 -2.12 -6.06
CA LEU A 12 -7.55 -3.23 -5.25
C LEU A 12 -6.78 -4.53 -5.50
N VAL A 13 -6.49 -4.85 -6.77
CA VAL A 13 -5.66 -6.00 -7.14
C VAL A 13 -4.24 -5.86 -6.60
N PHE A 14 -3.66 -4.66 -6.66
CA PHE A 14 -2.34 -4.39 -6.10
C PHE A 14 -2.30 -4.68 -4.59
N TYR A 15 -3.24 -4.14 -3.82
CA TYR A 15 -3.28 -4.40 -2.37
C TYR A 15 -3.62 -5.85 -2.03
N ALA A 16 -4.49 -6.51 -2.81
CA ALA A 16 -4.76 -7.93 -2.64
C ALA A 16 -3.50 -8.77 -2.88
N PHE A 17 -2.72 -8.45 -3.92
CA PHE A 17 -1.46 -9.13 -4.20
C PHE A 17 -0.44 -8.91 -3.07
N VAL A 18 -0.29 -7.66 -2.61
CA VAL A 18 0.59 -7.33 -1.48
C VAL A 18 0.19 -8.10 -0.22
N PHE A 19 -1.10 -8.20 0.08
CA PHE A 19 -1.61 -8.95 1.22
C PHE A 19 -1.26 -10.45 1.11
N VAL A 20 -1.44 -11.05 -0.07
CA VAL A 20 -1.05 -12.45 -0.33
C VAL A 20 0.45 -12.65 -0.17
N CYS A 21 1.27 -11.72 -0.65
CA CYS A 21 2.72 -11.77 -0.45
C CYS A 21 3.10 -11.72 1.04
N ILE A 22 2.49 -10.82 1.82
CA ILE A 22 2.71 -10.75 3.27
C ILE A 22 2.32 -12.06 3.95
N LEU A 23 1.17 -12.64 3.61
CA LEU A 23 0.74 -13.93 4.16
C LEU A 23 1.73 -15.04 3.83
N PHE A 24 2.22 -15.09 2.58
CA PHE A 24 3.18 -16.10 2.16
C PHE A 24 4.52 -15.99 2.91
N VAL A 25 5.03 -14.78 3.11
CA VAL A 25 6.26 -14.53 3.87
C VAL A 25 6.08 -14.94 5.34
N ASN A 26 4.95 -14.57 5.96
CA ASN A 26 4.64 -14.91 7.35
C ASN A 26 4.48 -16.43 7.56
N ILE A 27 3.80 -17.14 6.66
CA ILE A 27 3.59 -18.59 6.74
C ILE A 27 4.92 -19.34 6.50
N SER A 28 5.78 -18.83 5.62
CA SER A 28 7.03 -19.51 5.27
C SER A 28 7.97 -19.65 6.46
N GLY A 29 7.98 -18.69 7.40
CA GLY A 29 8.84 -18.69 8.59
C GLY A 29 10.36 -18.64 8.31
N LYS A 30 10.78 -18.79 7.05
CA LYS A 30 12.17 -18.76 6.56
C LYS A 30 12.77 -17.36 6.52
N PHE A 31 11.94 -16.33 6.66
CA PHE A 31 12.36 -14.93 6.63
C PHE A 31 12.57 -14.32 8.02
N LYS A 32 12.57 -15.16 9.06
CA LYS A 32 13.00 -14.78 10.40
C LYS A 32 14.48 -14.42 10.37
N SER A 33 14.75 -13.14 10.52
CA SER A 33 16.07 -12.56 10.61
C SER A 33 16.64 -12.81 12.01
N GLY A 34 17.97 -12.81 12.13
CA GLY A 34 18.64 -12.97 13.42
C GLY A 34 18.32 -11.81 14.38
N PRO A 35 18.76 -11.90 15.65
CA PRO A 35 18.41 -10.93 16.70
C PRO A 35 18.84 -9.47 16.42
N CYS A 36 19.67 -9.24 15.39
CA CYS A 36 20.21 -7.93 15.03
C CYS A 36 19.75 -7.42 13.66
N THR A 37 18.94 -8.19 12.91
CA THR A 37 18.41 -7.77 11.61
C THR A 37 16.88 -7.70 11.66
N PRO A 38 16.27 -6.59 11.20
CA PRO A 38 14.82 -6.50 11.16
C PRO A 38 14.26 -7.58 10.21
N ASN A 39 13.24 -8.32 10.68
CA ASN A 39 12.56 -9.36 9.90
C ASN A 39 12.15 -8.83 8.51
N LEU A 40 12.19 -9.68 7.49
CA LEU A 40 11.64 -9.32 6.17
C LEU A 40 10.14 -8.99 6.26
N ASP A 41 9.43 -9.51 7.27
CA ASP A 41 8.06 -9.10 7.61
C ASP A 41 7.97 -7.61 7.96
N VAL A 42 8.92 -7.10 8.74
CA VAL A 42 8.99 -5.68 9.11
C VAL A 42 9.34 -4.84 7.87
N LEU A 43 10.30 -5.30 7.06
CA LEU A 43 10.73 -4.60 5.85
C LEU A 43 9.62 -4.52 4.79
N SER A 44 8.87 -5.61 4.59
CA SER A 44 7.76 -5.68 3.64
C SER A 44 6.62 -4.76 4.05
N ILE A 45 6.31 -4.66 5.35
CA ILE A 45 5.38 -3.66 5.86
C ILE A 45 5.93 -2.24 5.69
N PHE A 46 7.22 -2.03 5.92
CA PHE A 46 7.85 -0.71 5.79
C PHE A 46 7.82 -0.16 4.37
N LEU A 47 7.89 -1.02 3.35
CA LEU A 47 7.82 -0.64 1.93
C LEU A 47 6.40 -0.20 1.48
N ILE A 48 5.35 -0.64 2.17
CA ILE A 48 3.96 -0.33 1.81
C ILE A 48 3.64 1.16 2.01
N GLY A 49 4.18 1.77 3.07
CA GLY A 49 3.98 3.19 3.38
C GLY A 49 4.47 4.13 2.27
N PRO A 50 5.77 4.10 1.91
CA PRO A 50 6.34 4.94 0.86
C PRO A 50 5.65 4.73 -0.49
N VAL A 51 5.32 3.48 -0.87
CA VAL A 51 4.63 3.20 -2.13
C VAL A 51 3.22 3.79 -2.13
N SER A 52 2.46 3.63 -1.03
CA SER A 52 1.12 4.21 -0.88
C SER A 52 1.17 5.73 -0.90
N PHE A 53 2.19 6.35 -0.31
CA PHE A 53 2.42 7.80 -0.33
C PHE A 53 2.69 8.33 -1.73
N ILE A 54 3.59 7.71 -2.48
CA ILE A 54 3.90 8.09 -3.86
C ILE A 54 2.65 7.96 -4.74
N LEU A 55 1.92 6.85 -4.63
CA LEU A 55 0.69 6.63 -5.40
C LEU A 55 -0.42 7.63 -5.03
N MET A 56 -0.52 8.02 -3.75
CA MET A 56 -1.41 9.08 -3.31
C MET A 56 -1.05 10.41 -3.95
N LEU A 57 0.24 10.79 -3.95
CA LEU A 57 0.69 12.03 -4.58
C LEU A 57 0.44 12.04 -6.09
N VAL A 58 0.76 10.95 -6.80
CA VAL A 58 0.52 10.85 -8.25
C VAL A 58 -0.96 10.95 -8.58
N ASN A 59 -1.83 10.26 -7.83
CA ASN A 59 -3.28 10.33 -8.05
C ASN A 59 -3.88 11.67 -7.60
N GLY A 60 -3.29 12.31 -6.59
CA GLY A 60 -3.65 13.65 -6.15
C GLY A 60 -3.31 14.70 -7.21
N ILE A 61 -2.09 14.69 -7.75
CA ILE A 61 -1.69 15.59 -8.84
C ILE A 61 -2.59 15.38 -10.06
N LYS A 62 -2.89 14.13 -10.44
CA LYS A 62 -3.84 13.86 -11.54
C LYS A 62 -5.25 14.36 -11.27
N TYR A 63 -5.69 14.30 -10.02
CA TYR A 63 -7.00 14.78 -9.62
C TYR A 63 -7.08 16.32 -9.64
N PHE A 64 -6.13 16.98 -8.98
CA PHE A 64 -6.15 18.45 -8.80
C PHE A 64 -5.66 19.23 -10.00
N HIS A 65 -4.75 18.66 -10.82
CA HIS A 65 -4.11 19.38 -11.92
C HIS A 65 -4.58 18.92 -13.31
N MET A 66 -5.04 17.67 -13.47
CA MET A 66 -5.50 17.13 -14.76
C MET A 66 -7.01 16.89 -14.81
N GLU A 67 -7.77 17.33 -13.78
CA GLU A 67 -9.22 17.15 -13.63
C GLU A 67 -9.71 15.71 -13.89
N ARG A 68 -8.83 14.71 -13.70
CA ARG A 68 -9.20 13.31 -13.93
C ARG A 68 -10.00 12.77 -12.76
N GLU A 69 -10.97 11.90 -13.05
CA GLU A 69 -11.70 11.14 -12.04
C GLU A 69 -10.80 10.08 -11.39
N THR A 70 -9.99 10.50 -10.43
CA THR A 70 -9.13 9.64 -9.59
C THR A 70 -9.41 9.79 -8.10
N LYS A 71 -10.54 10.41 -7.73
CA LYS A 71 -10.93 10.71 -6.34
C LYS A 71 -10.95 9.44 -5.49
N PHE A 72 -11.60 8.39 -5.97
CA PHE A 72 -11.73 7.15 -5.20
C PHE A 72 -10.38 6.46 -4.98
N SER A 73 -9.51 6.44 -5.99
CA SER A 73 -8.16 5.86 -5.83
C SER A 73 -7.30 6.67 -4.88
N PHE A 74 -7.42 8.01 -4.89
CA PHE A 74 -6.75 8.88 -3.93
C PHE A 74 -7.16 8.57 -2.49
N TYR A 75 -8.46 8.49 -2.20
CA TYR A 75 -8.96 8.17 -0.86
C TYR A 75 -8.52 6.77 -0.40
N LEU A 76 -8.47 5.78 -1.30
CA LEU A 76 -7.98 4.45 -0.96
C LEU A 76 -6.50 4.43 -0.55
N HIS A 77 -5.63 5.17 -1.25
CA HIS A 77 -4.23 5.29 -0.83
C HIS A 77 -4.09 6.06 0.48
N PHE A 78 -4.90 7.11 0.69
CA PHE A 78 -4.92 7.86 1.95
C PHE A 78 -5.33 6.99 3.14
N ILE A 79 -6.39 6.19 3.00
CA ILE A 79 -6.83 5.24 4.05
C ILE A 79 -5.74 4.20 4.32
N CYS A 80 -5.10 3.63 3.29
CA CYS A 80 -4.00 2.68 3.49
C CYS A 80 -2.81 3.31 4.23
N LEU A 81 -2.47 4.56 3.94
CA LEU A 81 -1.44 5.29 4.68
C LEU A 81 -1.81 5.49 6.15
N LEU A 82 -3.06 5.85 6.45
CA LEU A 82 -3.52 5.98 7.83
C LEU A 82 -3.45 4.65 8.58
N ILE A 83 -3.90 3.56 7.97
CA ILE A 83 -3.81 2.21 8.55
C ILE A 83 -2.34 1.84 8.79
N TRP A 84 -1.45 2.14 7.85
CA TRP A 84 -0.01 1.88 8.00
C TRP A 84 0.63 2.70 9.13
N ILE A 85 0.31 3.99 9.24
CA ILE A 85 0.79 4.85 10.35
C ILE A 85 0.28 4.32 11.69
N LEU A 86 -1.00 3.91 11.78
CA LEU A 86 -1.55 3.31 12.99
C LEU A 86 -0.83 2.01 13.33
N PHE A 87 -0.57 1.15 12.35
CA PHE A 87 0.18 -0.09 12.55
C PHE A 87 1.58 0.17 13.11
N LEU A 88 2.33 1.14 12.55
CA LEU A 88 3.65 1.53 13.05
C LEU A 88 3.63 2.14 14.46
N ARG A 89 2.50 2.71 14.89
CA ARG A 89 2.38 3.29 16.23
C ARG A 89 2.08 2.24 17.29
N PHE A 90 1.34 1.19 16.95
CA PHE A 90 0.89 0.16 17.89
C PHE A 90 1.80 -1.06 17.97
N ASN A 91 2.82 -1.15 17.10
CA ASN A 91 3.79 -2.25 17.00
C ASN A 91 5.19 -1.69 17.23
#